data_AF-A0A1V5V9A3-F1
#
_entry.id   AF-A0A1V5V9A3-F1
#
_cell.length_a   1.000
_cell.length_b   1.000
_cell.length_c   1.000
_cell.angle_alpha   90.00
_cell.angle_beta   90.00
_cell.angle_gamma   90.00
#
_symmetry.space_group_name_H-M   'P 1'
#
loop_
_entity.id
_entity.type
_entity.pdbx_description
1 polymer ?
#
loop_
_entity_poly.entity_id
_entity_poly.type
_entity_poly.pdbx_seq_one_letter_code
_entity_poly.pdbx_strand_id
1 'polypeptide(L)'
;MNDSCFDADGKLSAVYVATDASFIEMDFPSNMECLPTSIMKFGKTFYHLTPECWAWFNHKFHLMEKALVNKKISEKAFVDILNRISALYNQSLALYSRDILKEAERTTDVKEWEKTLQAPVKQPVPIPVKPLISNSYDTAAAPRIPAVTQTAIVF
;
A
#
# COMPACT_ATOMS: atom_id res chain seq x y z
N MET A 1 -10.23 19.50 -9.95
CA MET A 1 -9.51 18.85 -8.83
C MET A 1 -10.54 18.67 -7.73
N ASN A 2 -11.15 17.48 -7.65
CA ASN A 2 -12.01 17.14 -6.53
C ASN A 2 -11.31 16.01 -5.78
N ASP A 3 -10.86 16.36 -4.58
CA ASP A 3 -10.45 15.47 -3.52
C ASP A 3 -11.63 14.58 -3.11
N SER A 4 -11.45 13.26 -3.12
CA SER A 4 -12.15 12.38 -2.18
C SER A 4 -11.54 10.98 -2.21
N CYS A 5 -10.33 10.85 -1.67
CA CYS A 5 -9.89 9.57 -1.08
C CYS A 5 -10.42 9.42 0.36
N PHE A 6 -11.25 10.36 0.83
CA PHE A 6 -11.83 10.36 2.17
C PHE A 6 -13.22 9.72 2.13
N ASP A 7 -13.44 8.72 2.99
CA ASP A 7 -14.78 8.20 3.27
C ASP A 7 -15.57 9.16 4.17
N ALA A 8 -16.85 8.87 4.40
CA ALA A 8 -17.77 9.74 5.16
C ALA A 8 -17.33 10.03 6.61
N ASP A 9 -16.39 9.23 7.13
CA ASP A 9 -15.79 9.37 8.45
C ASP A 9 -14.45 10.14 8.43
N GLY A 10 -14.03 10.63 7.25
CA GLY A 10 -12.76 11.34 7.07
C GLY A 10 -11.52 10.45 7.12
N LYS A 11 -11.65 9.13 6.92
CA LYS A 11 -10.52 8.21 6.78
C LYS A 11 -10.11 8.13 5.32
N LEU A 12 -8.81 8.06 5.12
CA LEU A 12 -8.23 7.94 3.79
C LEU A 12 -8.23 6.46 3.41
N SER A 13 -9.00 6.05 2.40
CA SER A 13 -9.00 4.65 1.95
C SER A 13 -8.33 4.52 0.58
N ALA A 14 -7.61 3.42 0.38
CA ALA A 14 -6.91 3.16 -0.85
C ALA A 14 -6.83 1.66 -1.16
N VAL A 15 -6.84 1.36 -2.45
CA VAL A 15 -6.72 -0.01 -2.96
C VAL A 15 -5.26 -0.29 -3.28
N TYR A 16 -4.77 -1.45 -2.86
CA TYR A 16 -3.41 -1.91 -3.17
C TYR A 16 -3.45 -3.26 -3.88
N VAL A 17 -2.58 -3.45 -4.87
CA VAL A 17 -2.54 -4.63 -5.74
C VAL A 17 -1.14 -5.25 -5.78
N ALA A 18 -1.06 -6.57 -5.69
CA ALA A 18 0.18 -7.34 -5.84
C ALA A 18 0.35 -7.87 -7.26
N THR A 19 1.58 -8.28 -7.60
CA THR A 19 1.96 -8.71 -8.97
C THR A 19 1.21 -9.94 -9.48
N ASP A 20 0.61 -10.74 -8.59
CA ASP A 20 -0.27 -11.87 -8.93
C ASP A 20 -1.74 -11.45 -9.20
N ALA A 21 -1.97 -10.14 -9.32
CA ALA A 21 -3.26 -9.47 -9.49
C ALA A 21 -4.24 -9.71 -8.32
N SER A 22 -3.74 -10.04 -7.13
CA SER A 22 -4.52 -9.95 -5.89
C SER A 22 -4.53 -8.52 -5.37
N PHE A 23 -5.65 -8.06 -4.79
CA PHE A 23 -5.74 -6.72 -4.23
C PHE A 23 -6.40 -6.72 -2.86
N ILE A 24 -6.15 -5.66 -2.10
CA ILE A 24 -6.73 -5.38 -0.78
C ILE A 24 -7.09 -3.91 -0.69
N GLU A 25 -8.18 -3.62 0.00
CA GLU A 25 -8.53 -2.26 0.40
C GLU A 25 -7.99 -2.01 1.80
N MET A 26 -7.47 -0.80 2.03
CA MET A 26 -6.91 -0.41 3.31
C MET A 26 -7.31 1.00 3.68
N ASP A 27 -7.76 1.13 4.92
CA ASP A 27 -8.03 2.41 5.54
C ASP A 27 -6.78 2.90 6.27
N PHE A 28 -6.47 4.17 6.07
CA PHE A 28 -5.36 4.88 6.67
C PHE A 28 -5.91 5.95 7.62
N PRO A 29 -5.18 6.24 8.71
CA PRO A 29 -5.59 7.29 9.62
C PRO A 29 -5.58 8.64 8.91
N SER A 30 -6.55 9.50 9.26
CA SER A 30 -6.83 10.79 8.62
C SER A 30 -5.65 11.79 8.68
N ASN A 31 -4.63 11.51 9.49
CA ASN A 31 -3.45 12.36 9.65
C ASN A 31 -2.28 11.99 8.72
N MET A 32 -2.44 11.01 7.82
CA MET A 32 -1.44 10.73 6.80
C MET A 32 -1.46 11.81 5.71
N GLU A 33 -0.32 12.46 5.50
CA GLU A 33 -0.14 13.45 4.42
C GLU A 33 -0.11 12.81 3.02
N CYS A 34 0.31 11.54 2.91
CA CYS A 34 0.41 10.83 1.65
C CYS A 34 0.24 9.32 1.84
N LEU A 35 -0.40 8.66 0.86
CA LEU A 35 -0.53 7.21 0.82
C LEU A 35 0.81 6.57 0.42
N PRO A 36 1.24 5.50 1.10
CA PRO A 36 2.46 4.81 0.71
C PRO A 36 2.35 4.23 -0.70
N THR A 37 3.42 4.32 -1.49
CA THR A 37 3.45 3.73 -2.84
C THR A 37 3.30 2.21 -2.82
N SER A 38 3.78 1.56 -1.75
CA SER A 38 3.69 0.12 -1.57
C SER A 38 3.64 -0.25 -0.10
N ILE A 39 3.03 -1.39 0.19
CA ILE A 39 2.93 -1.99 1.52
C ILE A 39 3.32 -3.46 1.45
N MET A 40 3.83 -4.00 2.56
CA MET A 40 4.10 -5.44 2.67
C MET A 40 3.06 -6.08 3.60
N LYS A 41 2.32 -7.07 3.09
CA LYS A 41 1.31 -7.83 3.85
C LYS A 41 1.33 -9.28 3.42
N PHE A 42 1.20 -10.21 4.36
CA PHE A 42 1.22 -11.66 4.07
C PHE A 42 2.45 -12.14 3.27
N GLY A 43 3.62 -11.51 3.49
CA GLY A 43 4.85 -11.80 2.76
C GLY A 43 4.84 -11.35 1.28
N LYS A 44 3.84 -10.57 0.87
CA LYS A 44 3.72 -10.00 -0.47
C LYS A 44 3.80 -8.48 -0.44
N THR A 45 4.38 -7.91 -1.48
CA THR A 45 4.32 -6.46 -1.72
C THR A 45 3.07 -6.15 -2.53
N PHE A 46 2.24 -5.25 -2.01
CA PHE A 46 1.13 -4.65 -2.72
C PHE A 46 1.46 -3.20 -3.04
N TYR A 47 1.14 -2.75 -4.24
CA TYR A 47 1.38 -1.40 -4.76
C TYR A 47 0.07 -0.63 -4.79
N HIS A 48 0.12 0.65 -4.46
CA HIS A 48 -1.06 1.50 -4.53
C HIS A 48 -1.63 1.48 -5.96
N LEU A 49 -2.93 1.19 -6.08
CA LEU A 49 -3.62 1.09 -7.35
C LEU A 49 -3.85 2.49 -7.92
N THR A 50 -2.84 3.05 -8.59
CA THR A 50 -2.96 4.29 -9.36
C THR A 50 -3.24 3.99 -10.84
N PRO A 51 -3.61 5.00 -11.66
CA PRO A 51 -3.73 4.82 -13.11
C PRO A 51 -2.46 4.28 -13.78
N GLU A 52 -1.27 4.70 -13.33
CA GLU A 52 0.03 4.23 -13.82
C GLU A 52 0.26 2.76 -13.42
N CYS A 53 -0.15 2.38 -12.19
CA CYS A 53 -0.13 0.99 -11.76
C CYS A 53 -1.01 0.12 -12.66
N TRP A 54 -2.22 0.59 -13.00
CA TRP A 54 -3.10 -0.08 -13.97
C TRP A 54 -2.43 -0.22 -15.34
N ALA A 55 -1.84 0.85 -15.88
CA ALA A 55 -1.15 0.82 -17.16
C ALA A 55 -0.02 -0.24 -17.19
N TRP A 56 0.71 -0.39 -16.08
CA TRP A 56 1.71 -1.44 -15.92
C TRP A 56 1.09 -2.85 -15.91
N PHE A 57 -0.01 -3.08 -15.18
CA PHE A 57 -0.72 -4.36 -15.22
C PHE A 57 -1.27 -4.70 -16.60
N ASN A 58 -1.87 -3.73 -17.29
CA ASN A 58 -2.36 -3.90 -18.65
C ASN A 58 -1.22 -4.27 -19.62
N HIS A 59 -0.04 -3.69 -19.46
CA HIS A 59 1.13 -4.11 -20.22
C HIS A 59 1.54 -5.56 -19.93
N LYS A 60 1.59 -5.96 -18.65
CA LYS A 60 1.90 -7.35 -18.26
C LYS A 60 0.86 -8.34 -18.81
N PHE A 61 -0.42 -7.96 -18.85
CA PHE A 61 -1.48 -8.75 -19.48
C PHE A 61 -1.18 -9.04 -20.96
N HIS A 62 -0.82 -8.02 -21.74
CA HIS A 62 -0.47 -8.20 -23.15
C HIS A 62 0.77 -9.11 -23.35
N LEU A 63 1.72 -9.12 -22.41
CA LEU A 63 2.82 -10.08 -22.42
C LEU A 63 2.35 -11.51 -22.17
N MET A 64 1.35 -11.69 -21.30
CA MET A 64 0.74 -13.01 -21.03
C MET A 64 -0.09 -13.50 -22.21
N GLU A 65 -0.83 -12.63 -22.90
CA GLU A 65 -1.52 -12.98 -24.15
C GLU A 65 -0.52 -13.50 -25.19
N LYS A 66 0.61 -12.81 -25.38
CA LYS A 66 1.69 -13.28 -26.25
C LYS A 66 2.28 -14.61 -25.77
N ALA A 67 2.40 -14.82 -24.47
CA ALA A 67 2.88 -16.10 -23.92
C ALA A 67 1.90 -17.24 -24.21
N LEU A 68 0.58 -17.00 -24.14
CA LEU A 68 -0.46 -17.97 -24.50
C LEU A 68 -0.37 -18.34 -25.98
N VAL A 69 -0.33 -17.34 -26.87
CA VAL A 69 -0.21 -17.55 -28.33
C VAL A 69 1.02 -18.39 -28.66
N ASN A 70 2.14 -18.13 -27.97
CA ASN A 70 3.38 -18.88 -28.13
C ASN A 70 3.42 -20.20 -27.34
N LYS A 71 2.31 -20.64 -26.75
CA LYS A 71 2.17 -21.88 -25.97
C LYS A 71 3.14 -21.98 -24.77
N LYS A 72 3.57 -20.84 -24.23
CA LYS A 72 4.44 -20.77 -23.04
C LYS A 72 3.66 -20.88 -21.72
N ILE A 73 2.36 -20.62 -21.76
CA ILE A 73 1.42 -20.82 -20.64
C ILE A 73 0.21 -21.62 -21.13
N SER A 74 -0.45 -22.33 -20.22
CA SER A 74 -1.69 -23.02 -20.53
C SER A 74 -2.87 -22.06 -20.60
N GLU A 75 -3.89 -22.42 -21.37
CA GLU A 75 -5.16 -21.68 -21.45
C GLU A 75 -5.81 -21.54 -20.08
N LYS A 76 -5.80 -22.61 -19.28
CA LYS A 76 -6.31 -22.57 -17.89
C LYS A 76 -5.60 -21.50 -17.05
N ALA A 77 -4.27 -21.46 -17.08
CA ALA A 77 -3.50 -20.47 -16.34
C ALA A 77 -3.80 -19.04 -16.83
N PHE A 78 -3.99 -18.86 -18.13
CA PHE A 78 -4.36 -17.58 -18.70
C PHE A 78 -5.75 -17.11 -18.25
N VAL A 79 -6.76 -17.98 -18.26
CA VAL A 79 -8.12 -17.66 -17.80
C VAL A 79 -8.14 -17.25 -16.32
N ASP A 80 -7.40 -17.98 -15.46
CA ASP A 80 -7.29 -17.63 -14.04
C ASP A 80 -6.71 -16.22 -13.84
N ILE A 81 -5.73 -15.83 -14.66
CA ILE A 81 -5.14 -14.50 -14.63
C ILE A 81 -6.09 -13.45 -15.19
N LEU A 82 -6.77 -13.74 -16.31
CA LEU A 82 -7.74 -12.83 -16.93
C LEU A 82 -8.86 -12.45 -15.97
N ASN A 83 -9.37 -13.41 -15.19
CA ASN A 83 -10.40 -13.15 -14.19
C ASN A 83 -9.92 -12.16 -13.12
N ARG A 84 -8.68 -12.30 -12.65
CA ARG A 84 -8.09 -11.40 -11.65
C ARG A 84 -7.84 -10.01 -12.21
N ILE A 85 -7.34 -9.91 -13.45
CA ILE A 85 -7.10 -8.64 -14.12
C ILE A 85 -8.41 -7.92 -14.44
N SER A 86 -9.47 -8.67 -14.76
CA SER A 86 -10.81 -8.10 -14.96
C SER A 86 -11.38 -7.51 -13.67
N ALA A 87 -11.19 -8.20 -12.54
CA ALA A 87 -11.56 -7.66 -11.23
C ALA A 87 -10.78 -6.38 -10.90
N LEU A 88 -9.46 -6.39 -11.16
CA LEU A 88 -8.61 -5.21 -10.99
C LEU A 88 -9.07 -4.03 -11.86
N TYR A 89 -9.40 -4.28 -13.13
CA TYR A 89 -9.89 -3.26 -14.05
C TYR A 89 -11.18 -2.60 -13.54
N ASN A 90 -12.14 -3.41 -13.07
CA ASN A 90 -13.39 -2.89 -12.52
C ASN A 90 -13.15 -2.01 -11.29
N GLN A 91 -12.20 -2.38 -10.44
CA GLN A 91 -11.81 -1.56 -9.29
C GLN A 91 -11.14 -0.25 -9.74
N SER A 92 -10.22 -0.30 -10.70
CA SER A 92 -9.60 0.90 -11.27
C SER A 92 -10.63 1.83 -11.91
N LEU A 93 -11.65 1.28 -12.59
CA LEU A 93 -12.74 2.05 -13.18
C LEU A 93 -13.58 2.76 -12.12
N ALA A 94 -13.86 2.10 -11.00
CA ALA A 94 -14.59 2.68 -9.89
C ALA A 94 -13.83 3.88 -9.26
N LEU A 95 -12.49 3.85 -9.28
CA LEU A 95 -11.66 4.90 -8.70
C LEU A 95 -11.33 6.07 -9.65
N TYR A 96 -11.02 5.80 -10.91
CA TYR A 96 -10.38 6.79 -11.80
C TYR A 96 -11.13 7.10 -13.09
N SER A 97 -12.29 6.48 -13.36
CA SER A 97 -12.99 6.57 -14.66
C SER A 97 -12.19 6.00 -15.84
N ARG A 98 -12.89 5.67 -16.93
CA ARG A 98 -12.28 5.02 -18.10
C ARG A 98 -11.26 5.90 -18.81
N ASP A 99 -11.52 7.20 -18.92
CA ASP A 99 -10.70 8.11 -19.73
C ASP A 99 -9.32 8.31 -19.10
N ILE A 100 -9.24 8.43 -17.77
CA ILE A 100 -7.96 8.54 -17.05
C ILE A 100 -7.14 7.25 -17.22
N LEU A 101 -7.78 6.08 -17.12
CA LEU A 101 -7.09 4.80 -17.32
C LEU A 101 -6.55 4.67 -18.75
N LYS A 102 -7.33 5.07 -19.75
CA LYS A 102 -6.91 5.04 -21.16
C LYS A 102 -5.77 6.01 -21.44
N GLU A 103 -5.80 7.19 -20.84
CA GLU A 103 -4.71 8.15 -20.97
C GLU A 103 -3.44 7.65 -20.27
N ALA A 104 -3.56 7.03 -19.11
CA ALA A 104 -2.44 6.42 -18.41
C ALA A 104 -1.82 5.27 -19.24
N GLU A 105 -2.64 4.41 -19.84
CA GLU A 105 -2.18 3.35 -20.76
C GLU A 105 -1.37 3.91 -21.95
N ARG A 106 -1.69 5.12 -22.42
CA ARG A 106 -1.03 5.79 -23.55
C ARG A 106 0.26 6.49 -23.16
N THR A 107 0.32 7.05 -21.95
CA THR A 107 1.37 8.00 -21.54
C THR A 107 2.38 7.41 -20.56
N THR A 108 2.02 6.35 -19.84
CA THR A 108 2.91 5.75 -18.83
C THR A 108 4.09 5.05 -19.50
N ASP A 109 5.32 5.46 -19.17
CA ASP A 109 6.50 4.63 -19.44
C ASP A 109 6.56 3.47 -18.43
N VAL A 110 6.03 2.33 -18.87
CA VAL A 110 5.97 1.10 -18.08
C VAL A 110 7.35 0.63 -17.60
N LYS A 111 8.43 0.89 -18.36
CA LYS A 111 9.79 0.48 -17.97
C LYS A 111 10.33 1.37 -16.87
N GLU A 112 10.07 2.67 -16.95
CA GLU A 112 10.43 3.60 -15.89
C GLU A 112 9.64 3.28 -14.61
N TRP A 113 8.33 3.05 -14.75
CA TRP A 113 7.49 2.61 -13.64
C TRP A 113 8.00 1.33 -12.99
N GLU A 114 8.37 0.31 -13.77
CA GLU A 114 8.90 -0.94 -13.21
C GLU A 114 10.18 -0.72 -12.37
N LYS A 115 11.00 0.29 -12.70
CA LYS A 115 12.16 0.66 -11.87
C LYS A 115 11.75 1.28 -10.54
N THR A 116 10.67 2.07 -10.50
CA THR A 116 10.18 2.66 -9.24
C THR A 116 9.66 1.58 -8.29
N LEU A 117 9.09 0.49 -8.82
CA LEU A 117 8.63 -0.66 -8.04
C LEU A 117 9.76 -1.51 -7.44
N GLN A 118 10.94 -1.49 -8.06
CA GLN A 118 12.13 -2.24 -7.64
C GLN A 118 13.07 -1.43 -6.75
N ALA A 119 12.87 -0.12 -6.65
CA ALA A 119 13.64 0.71 -5.74
C ALA A 119 13.38 0.23 -4.30
N PRO A 120 14.43 0.05 -3.47
CA PRO A 120 14.25 -0.34 -2.09
C PRO A 120 13.32 0.67 -1.41
N VAL A 121 12.29 0.17 -0.73
CA VAL A 121 11.39 0.98 0.08
C VAL A 121 12.26 1.76 1.04
N LYS A 122 12.47 3.06 0.78
CA LYS A 122 13.03 3.96 1.77
C LYS A 122 12.00 3.98 2.89
N GLN A 123 12.26 3.23 3.95
CA GLN A 123 11.48 3.35 5.18
C GLN A 123 11.47 4.84 5.55
N PRO A 124 10.31 5.41 5.94
CA PRO A 124 10.30 6.75 6.49
C PRO A 124 11.29 6.77 7.65
N VAL A 125 12.27 7.68 7.56
CA VAL A 125 13.25 7.89 8.62
C VAL A 125 12.45 8.17 9.91
N PRO A 126 12.69 7.46 11.02
CA PRO A 126 12.05 7.81 12.28
C PRO A 126 12.35 9.28 12.56
N ILE A 127 11.32 10.11 12.65
CA ILE A 127 11.47 11.49 13.09
C ILE A 127 12.19 11.42 14.44
N PRO A 128 13.39 12.02 14.60
CA PRO A 128 14.04 12.04 15.90
C PRO A 128 13.08 12.73 16.86
N VAL A 129 12.58 12.00 17.85
CA VAL A 129 11.83 12.60 18.94
C VAL A 129 12.82 13.51 19.64
N LYS A 130 12.76 14.82 19.32
CA LYS A 130 13.55 15.83 20.02
C LYS A 130 13.13 15.71 21.49
N PRO A 131 14.05 15.47 22.44
CA PRO A 131 13.68 15.40 23.85
C PRO A 131 13.02 16.73 24.20
N LEU A 132 11.78 16.68 24.70
CA LEU A 132 11.19 17.82 25.37
C LEU A 132 12.14 18.16 26.52
N ILE A 133 12.80 19.32 26.39
CA ILE A 133 13.62 19.92 27.43
C ILE A 133 12.76 19.92 28.69
N SER A 134 13.16 19.14 29.70
CA SER A 134 12.47 19.13 30.98
C SER A 134 12.71 20.48 31.64
N ASN A 135 11.71 21.35 31.60
CA ASN A 135 11.71 22.52 32.46
C ASN A 135 11.69 22.02 33.90
N SER A 136 12.75 22.40 34.61
CA SER A 136 12.91 22.29 36.05
C SER A 136 11.69 22.87 36.76
N TYR A 137 10.96 22.01 37.46
CA TYR A 137 10.11 22.44 38.58
C TYR A 137 10.70 21.87 39.86
N ASP A 138 11.39 22.75 40.56
CA ASP A 138 11.56 22.70 42.00
C ASP A 138 10.17 22.61 42.65
N THR A 139 9.95 21.66 43.57
CA THR A 139 9.04 21.75 44.74
C THR A 139 8.78 20.37 45.37
N ALA A 140 9.13 20.28 46.66
CA ALA A 140 8.52 19.52 47.75
C ALA A 140 8.58 17.98 47.79
N ALA A 141 9.37 17.51 48.75
CA ALA A 141 9.16 16.38 49.67
C ALA A 141 7.99 15.41 49.35
N ALA A 142 8.33 14.20 48.88
CA ALA A 142 7.43 13.06 48.89
C ALA A 142 7.50 12.30 50.24
N PRO A 143 6.36 11.90 50.83
CA PRO A 143 6.32 11.07 52.03
C PRO A 143 6.69 9.60 51.71
N ARG A 144 7.41 8.96 52.63
CA ARG A 144 7.80 7.54 52.56
C ARG A 144 6.56 6.64 52.58
N ILE A 145 6.40 5.80 51.54
CA ILE A 145 5.49 4.65 51.56
C ILE A 145 6.35 3.38 51.70
N PRO A 146 6.06 2.46 52.62
CA PRO A 146 6.90 1.28 52.88
C PRO A 146 6.78 0.23 51.76
N ALA A 147 7.90 -0.46 51.52
CA ALA A 147 8.03 -1.55 50.57
C ALA A 147 7.14 -2.75 50.94
N VAL A 148 6.34 -3.22 49.99
CA VAL A 148 5.66 -4.52 50.07
C VAL A 148 6.43 -5.51 49.21
N THR A 149 6.98 -6.51 49.89
CA THR A 149 7.76 -7.64 49.37
C THR A 149 6.89 -8.52 48.46
N GLN A 150 7.30 -8.74 47.21
CA GLN A 150 6.75 -9.80 46.37
C GLN A 150 7.56 -11.09 46.61
N THR A 151 6.91 -12.07 47.22
CA THR A 151 7.40 -13.45 47.36
C THR A 151 7.28 -14.16 46.01
N ALA A 152 8.40 -14.66 45.51
CA ALA A 152 8.46 -15.54 44.34
C ALA A 152 7.83 -16.90 44.66
N ILE A 153 6.98 -17.41 43.78
CA ILE A 153 6.65 -18.83 43.69
C ILE A 153 7.23 -19.33 42.38
N VAL A 154 8.21 -20.23 42.47
CA VAL A 154 8.76 -21.05 41.39
C VAL A 154 8.17 -22.45 41.58
N PHE A 155 7.73 -23.07 40.48
CA PHE A 155 7.25 -24.47 40.46
C PHE A 155 8.38 -25.46 40.78
#